data_AF-B1T1H2-F1
#
_entry.id   AF-B1T1H2-F1
#
_cell.length_a   1.000
_cell.length_b   1.000
_cell.length_c   1.000
_cell.angle_alpha   90.00
_cell.angle_beta   90.00
_cell.angle_gamma   90.00
#
_symmetry.space_group_name_H-M   'P 1'
#
loop_
_entity.id
_entity.type
_entity.pdbx_description
1 polymer ?
#
loop_
_entity_poly.entity_id
_entity_poly.type
_entity_poly.pdbx_seq_one_letter_code
_entity_poly.pdbx_strand_id
1 'polypeptide(L)'
;MTPREYLMIECLLREPGTPVSRERLIGYAWPESSDTDPASVNTIVSRLRRKFARDLPQVRIDTVSYLGYRIVLASGNPLIEDRDARISTRIVTTRQAPE
;
A
#
# COMPACT_ATOMS: atom_id res chain seq x y z
N MET A 1 -13.17 14.32 7.52
CA MET A 1 -12.88 13.32 6.47
C MET A 1 -14.18 12.89 5.82
N THR A 2 -14.15 12.36 4.60
CA THR A 2 -15.31 11.79 3.90
C THR A 2 -15.45 10.29 4.23
N PRO A 3 -16.64 9.69 4.08
CA PRO A 3 -16.84 8.25 4.33
C PRO A 3 -15.91 7.37 3.47
N ARG A 4 -15.67 7.78 2.22
CA ARG A 4 -14.78 7.07 1.29
C ARG A 4 -13.32 7.09 1.73
N GLU A 5 -12.85 8.23 2.24
CA GLU A 5 -11.52 8.34 2.85
C GLU A 5 -11.38 7.34 4.00
N TYR A 6 -12.40 7.22 4.85
CA TYR A 6 -12.40 6.29 5.98
C TYR A 6 -12.35 4.83 5.53
N LEU A 7 -13.19 4.43 4.55
CA LEU A 7 -13.20 3.06 4.02
C LEU A 7 -11.86 2.65 3.42
N MET A 8 -11.19 3.55 2.68
CA MET A 8 -9.84 3.28 2.17
C MET A 8 -8.83 3.06 3.29
N ILE A 9 -8.88 3.90 4.33
CA ILE A 9 -7.99 3.76 5.47
C ILE A 9 -8.26 2.44 6.18
N GLU A 10 -9.52 2.10 6.44
CA GLU A 10 -9.90 0.85 7.09
C GLU A 10 -9.42 -0.37 6.30
N CYS A 11 -9.56 -0.33 4.97
CA CYS A 11 -9.06 -1.38 4.09
C CYS A 11 -7.54 -1.55 4.21
N LEU A 12 -6.78 -0.45 4.20
CA LEU A 12 -5.33 -0.46 4.34
C LEU A 12 -4.90 -0.86 5.77
N LEU A 13 -5.62 -0.42 6.80
CA LEU A 13 -5.34 -0.71 8.21
C LEU A 13 -5.69 -2.15 8.61
N ARG A 14 -6.52 -2.84 7.82
CA ARG A 14 -6.80 -4.26 8.04
C ARG A 14 -5.55 -5.12 7.82
N GLU A 15 -4.67 -4.70 6.91
CA GLU A 15 -3.39 -5.37 6.60
C GLU A 15 -2.25 -4.34 6.53
N PRO A 16 -1.81 -3.76 7.67
CA PRO A 16 -0.77 -2.74 7.67
C PRO A 16 0.56 -3.32 7.18
N GLY A 17 1.25 -2.60 6.30
CA GLY A 17 2.48 -3.03 5.63
C GLY A 17 2.27 -3.84 4.34
N THR A 18 1.06 -4.36 4.09
CA THR A 18 0.75 -5.14 2.87
C THR A 18 0.30 -4.21 1.74
N PRO A 19 0.83 -4.34 0.51
CA PRO A 19 0.34 -3.59 -0.63
C PRO A 19 -1.06 -4.07 -1.04
N VAL A 20 -2.03 -3.17 -0.99
CA VAL A 20 -3.38 -3.38 -1.48
C VAL A 20 -3.51 -2.80 -2.88
N SER A 21 -3.93 -3.62 -3.83
CA SER A 21 -4.12 -3.21 -5.23
C SER A 21 -5.21 -2.17 -5.39
N ARG A 22 -5.07 -1.34 -6.43
CA ARG A 22 -6.02 -0.24 -6.71
C ARG A 22 -7.44 -0.77 -6.92
N GLU A 23 -7.57 -1.87 -7.65
CA GLU A 23 -8.86 -2.55 -7.89
C GLU A 23 -9.52 -3.00 -6.58
N ARG A 24 -8.75 -3.54 -5.64
CA ARG A 24 -9.27 -3.98 -4.34
C ARG A 24 -9.71 -2.79 -3.49
N LEU A 25 -8.95 -1.69 -3.51
CA LEU A 25 -9.34 -0.45 -2.83
C LEU A 25 -10.61 0.16 -3.44
N ILE A 26 -10.72 0.13 -4.77
CA ILE A 26 -11.92 0.61 -5.48
C ILE A 26 -13.13 -0.25 -5.10
N GLY A 27 -13.03 -1.58 -5.21
CA GLY A 27 -14.13 -2.48 -4.88
C GLY A 27 -14.58 -2.38 -3.42
N TYR A 28 -13.66 -2.08 -2.50
CA TYR A 28 -14.00 -1.89 -1.08
C TYR A 28 -14.62 -0.53 -0.79
N ALA A 29 -14.07 0.56 -1.34
CA ALA A 29 -14.52 1.92 -1.05
C ALA A 29 -15.69 2.39 -1.95
N TRP A 30 -15.93 1.72 -3.07
CA TRP A 30 -17.03 1.96 -4.02
C TRP A 30 -17.72 0.65 -4.43
N PRO A 31 -18.42 -0.02 -3.50
CA PRO A 31 -19.17 -1.23 -3.83
C PRO A 31 -20.30 -0.97 -4.86
N GLU A 32 -20.80 0.26 -4.93
CA GLU A 32 -21.90 0.67 -5.81
C GLU A 32 -21.44 1.35 -7.11
N SER A 33 -20.13 1.55 -7.31
CA SER A 33 -19.60 2.28 -8.48
C SER A 33 -18.54 1.44 -9.20
N SER A 34 -19.01 0.62 -10.14
CA SER A 34 -18.21 -0.32 -10.94
C SER A 34 -17.15 0.35 -11.83
N ASP A 35 -17.34 1.63 -12.18
CA ASP A 35 -16.46 2.42 -13.05
C ASP A 35 -15.73 3.56 -12.31
N THR A 36 -15.23 3.28 -11.09
CA THR A 36 -14.44 4.28 -10.38
C THR A 36 -13.05 4.40 -10.98
N ASP A 37 -12.72 5.58 -11.48
CA ASP A 37 -11.43 5.84 -12.10
C ASP A 37 -10.25 5.75 -11.09
N PRO A 38 -9.12 5.11 -11.44
CA PRO A 38 -7.92 5.06 -10.60
C PRO A 38 -7.38 6.43 -10.17
N ALA A 39 -7.63 7.51 -10.91
CA ALA A 39 -7.27 8.87 -10.53
C ALA A 39 -8.05 9.37 -9.30
N SER A 40 -9.27 8.86 -9.08
CA SER A 40 -10.05 9.13 -7.86
C SER A 40 -9.33 8.58 -6.63
N VAL A 41 -8.81 7.36 -6.73
CA VAL A 41 -7.98 6.74 -5.67
C VAL A 41 -6.75 7.60 -5.38
N ASN A 42 -6.03 8.01 -6.43
CA ASN A 42 -4.83 8.82 -6.27
C ASN A 42 -5.13 10.19 -5.61
N THR A 43 -6.26 10.79 -5.96
CA THR A 43 -6.73 12.06 -5.36
C THR A 43 -7.03 11.89 -3.88
N ILE A 44 -7.73 10.81 -3.51
CA ILE A 44 -8.00 10.49 -2.10
C ILE A 44 -6.70 10.21 -1.35
N VAL A 45 -5.82 9.35 -1.87
CA VAL A 45 -4.51 9.04 -1.26
C VAL A 45 -3.67 10.31 -1.06
N SER A 46 -3.67 11.23 -2.03
CA SER A 46 -2.96 12.51 -1.92
C SER A 46 -3.54 13.40 -0.81
N ARG A 47 -4.87 13.43 -0.67
CA ARG A 47 -5.54 14.15 0.43
C ARG A 47 -5.26 13.50 1.78
N LEU A 48 -5.31 12.17 1.85
CA LEU A 48 -5.00 11.39 3.04
C LEU A 48 -3.56 11.62 3.50
N ARG A 49 -2.59 11.57 2.58
CA ARG A 49 -1.18 11.87 2.87
C ARG A 49 -0.99 13.23 3.52
N ARG A 50 -1.65 14.28 3.01
CA ARG A 50 -1.58 15.62 3.62
C ARG A 50 -2.22 15.69 5.00
N LYS A 51 -3.33 14.99 5.20
CA LYS A 51 -4.01 14.93 6.51
C LYS A 51 -3.16 14.17 7.52
N PHE A 52 -2.67 12.99 7.16
CA PHE A 52 -1.79 12.20 8.02
C PHE A 52 -0.49 12.94 8.33
N ALA A 53 0.15 13.59 7.36
CA ALA A 53 1.34 14.40 7.64
C ALA A 53 1.08 15.54 8.66
N ARG A 54 -0.16 16.03 8.78
CA ARG A 54 -0.55 17.08 9.73
C ARG A 54 -0.97 16.53 11.08
N ASP A 55 -1.85 15.55 11.09
CA ASP A 55 -2.56 15.08 12.29
C ASP A 55 -1.91 13.81 12.89
N LEU A 56 -1.22 13.01 12.07
CA LEU A 56 -0.73 11.66 12.39
C LEU A 56 0.65 11.43 11.72
N PRO A 57 1.72 12.12 12.17
CA PRO A 57 3.04 12.05 11.54
C PRO A 57 3.66 10.64 11.53
N GLN A 58 3.20 9.76 12.41
CA GLN A 58 3.56 8.34 12.47
C GLN A 58 2.87 7.49 11.39
N VAL A 59 1.91 8.01 10.63
CA VAL A 59 1.18 7.26 9.59
C VAL A 59 1.62 7.75 8.22
N ARG A 60 2.08 6.81 7.38
CA ARG A 60 2.46 7.08 5.99
C ARG A 60 1.75 6.12 5.06
N ILE A 61 1.42 6.61 3.87
CA ILE A 61 0.93 5.78 2.77
C ILE A 61 2.05 5.72 1.74
N ASP A 62 2.50 4.52 1.39
CA ASP A 62 3.46 4.28 0.32
C ASP A 62 2.76 3.74 -0.92
N THR A 63 3.27 4.16 -2.08
CA THR A 63 2.83 3.65 -3.37
C THR A 63 3.84 2.60 -3.79
N VAL A 64 3.42 1.33 -3.85
CA VAL A 64 4.24 0.24 -4.34
C VAL A 64 3.98 0.10 -5.83
N SER A 65 4.98 0.45 -6.65
CA SER A 65 4.92 0.32 -8.11
C SER A 65 4.45 -1.09 -8.49
N TYR A 66 3.52 -1.17 -9.43
CA TYR A 66 2.90 -2.41 -9.93
C TYR A 66 2.00 -3.20 -8.96
N LEU A 67 2.02 -2.89 -7.65
CA LEU A 67 1.23 -3.62 -6.65
C LEU A 67 0.07 -2.82 -6.06
N GLY A 68 0.24 -1.51 -5.81
CA GLY A 68 -0.82 -0.65 -5.28
C GLY A 68 -0.36 0.30 -4.18
N TYR A 69 -1.11 0.35 -3.08
CA TYR A 69 -0.86 1.24 -1.95
C TYR A 69 -0.75 0.44 -0.65
N ARG A 70 0.20 0.81 0.22
CA ARG A 70 0.31 0.25 1.57
C ARG A 70 0.30 1.37 2.61
N ILE A 71 -0.26 1.09 3.79
CA ILE A 71 -0.12 1.97 4.93
C ILE A 71 1.01 1.45 5.82
N VAL A 72 1.94 2.34 6.16
CA VAL A 72 3.08 2.06 7.04
C VAL A 72 2.91 2.94 8.27
N LEU A 73 2.87 2.29 9.42
CA LEU A 73 2.96 2.96 10.69
C LEU A 73 4.45 3.09 10.98
N ALA A 74 4.97 4.31 10.88
CA ALA A 74 6.25 4.68 11.46
C ALA A 74 6.09 4.62 12.99
N SER A 75 6.03 3.41 13.53
CA SER A 75 6.40 3.17 14.92
C SER A 75 7.79 3.77 15.08
N GLY A 76 7.99 4.63 16.08
CA GLY A 76 9.22 5.39 16.30
C GLY A 76 10.42 4.51 16.67
N ASN A 77 10.77 3.53 15.84
CA ASN A 77 11.91 2.64 16.00
C ASN A 77 12.59 2.44 14.63
N PRO A 78 13.75 3.08 14.38
CA PRO A 78 14.44 3.01 13.09
C PRO A 78 15.12 1.67 12.77
N LEU A 79 14.67 0.55 13.35
CA LEU A 79 15.33 -0.76 13.24
C LEU A 79 14.47 -1.86 12.60
N ILE A 80 13.25 -1.57 12.14
CA ILE A 80 12.40 -2.57 11.48
C ILE A 80 11.92 -2.06 10.13
N GLU A 81 12.82 -1.88 9.16
CA GLU A 81 12.43 -1.89 7.74
C GLU A 81 13.56 -2.38 6.82
N ASP A 82 14.30 -3.42 7.23
CA ASP A 82 15.27 -4.15 6.37
C ASP A 82 14.77 -5.56 5.98
N ARG A 83 13.50 -5.91 6.25
CA ARG A 83 12.96 -7.24 5.90
C ARG A 83 12.52 -7.39 4.43
N ASP A 84 12.52 -6.31 3.64
CA ASP A 84 12.26 -6.39 2.19
C ASP A 84 13.52 -6.72 1.35
N ALA A 85 14.69 -6.89 1.98
CA ALA A 85 15.92 -7.28 1.29
C ALA A 85 15.99 -8.77 0.86
N ARG A 86 14.95 -9.59 1.10
CA ARG A 86 14.99 -11.05 0.84
C ARG A 86 14.24 -11.56 -0.38
N ILE A 87 13.49 -10.74 -1.12
CA ILE A 87 12.85 -11.22 -2.37
C ILE A 87 13.82 -11.17 -3.57
N SER A 88 15.02 -10.61 -3.41
CA SER A 88 16.09 -10.71 -4.42
C SER A 88 17.06 -11.86 -4.12
N THR A 89 16.54 -13.07 -3.91
CA THR A 89 17.37 -14.28 -3.99
C THR A 89 17.42 -14.73 -5.45
N ARG A 90 18.48 -14.27 -6.14
CA ARG A 90 19.18 -14.95 -7.25
C ARG A 90 18.31 -15.86 -8.14
N ILE A 91 17.77 -15.28 -9.21
CA ILE A 91 17.74 -15.99 -10.49
C ILE A 91 19.10 -15.78 -11.17
N VAL A 92 20.06 -16.66 -10.87
CA VAL A 92 21.23 -16.86 -11.73
C VAL A 92 21.50 -18.36 -11.82
N THR A 93 21.26 -18.90 -13.00
CA THR A 93 22.08 -19.90 -13.71
C THR A 93 23.00 -20.76 -12.85
N THR A 94 22.82 -22.08 -12.88
CA THR A 94 23.82 -22.95 -13.53
C THR A 94 23.32 -24.38 -13.77
N ARG A 95 23.51 -24.79 -15.02
CA ARG A 95 23.71 -26.14 -15.58
C ARG A 95 23.34 -27.36 -14.73
N GLN A 96 22.34 -28.08 -15.23
CA GLN A 96 22.16 -29.50 -15.03
C GLN A 96 22.95 -30.28 -16.10
N ALA A 97 23.93 -31.08 -15.69
CA ALA A 97 24.50 -32.25 -16.38
C ALA A 97 25.54 -32.94 -15.44
N PRO A 98 25.96 -34.18 -15.69
CA PRO A 98 25.27 -35.46 -15.40
C PRO A 98 26.11 -36.34 -14.44
N GLU A 99 25.65 -37.54 -14.07
CA GLU A 99 26.39 -38.83 -14.04
C GLU A 99 25.40 -39.98 -13.83
#